data_AF-A0A960B1P3-F1
#
_entry.id   AF-A0A960B1P3-F1
#
_cell.length_a   1.000
_cell.length_b   1.000
_cell.length_c   1.000
_cell.angle_alpha   90.00
_cell.angle_beta   90.00
_cell.angle_gamma   90.00
#
_symmetry.space_group_name_H-M   'P 1'
#
loop_
_entity.id
_entity.type
_entity.pdbx_description
1 polymer ?
#
loop_
_entity_poly.entity_id
_entity_poly.type
_entity_poly.pdbx_seq_one_letter_code
_entity_poly.pdbx_strand_id
1 'polypeptide(L)'
;MSVATQLGLDDPHVGLLAAAHSSWSAWVAEHEGLGVVADLAELPAWLTSHPGERNAVLKVIAGLASPQDGDDVAAAAVLAWLLVPGASLVAAGKLTARAAVD
;
A
#
# COMPACT_ATOMS: atom_id res chain seq x y z
N MET A 1 -9.63 -15.53 -12.19
CA MET A 1 -9.09 -14.16 -12.30
C MET A 1 -9.09 -13.55 -10.93
N SER A 2 -7.97 -12.96 -10.49
CA SER A 2 -7.89 -12.21 -9.23
C SER A 2 -8.15 -10.73 -9.51
N VAL A 3 -8.72 -10.02 -8.53
CA VAL A 3 -8.91 -8.56 -8.59
C VAL A 3 -7.58 -7.84 -8.81
N ALA A 4 -6.48 -8.36 -8.26
CA ALA A 4 -5.13 -7.82 -8.49
C ALA A 4 -4.72 -7.85 -9.98
N THR A 5 -5.02 -8.94 -10.68
CA THR A 5 -4.75 -9.09 -12.13
C THR A 5 -5.63 -8.15 -12.97
N GLN A 6 -6.88 -7.90 -12.55
CA GLN A 6 -7.75 -6.95 -13.25
C GLN A 6 -7.36 -5.49 -13.01
N LEU A 7 -6.66 -5.20 -11.91
CA LEU A 7 -6.13 -3.87 -11.60
C LEU A 7 -4.70 -3.66 -12.12
N GLY A 8 -4.06 -4.68 -12.71
CA GLY A 8 -2.66 -4.62 -13.15
C GLY A 8 -1.66 -4.44 -12.01
N LEU A 9 -1.99 -4.97 -10.82
CA LEU A 9 -1.21 -4.86 -9.58
C LEU A 9 -0.47 -6.16 -9.22
N ASP A 10 -0.37 -7.09 -10.16
CA ASP A 10 0.27 -8.39 -9.99
C ASP A 10 1.79 -8.35 -10.20
N ASP A 11 2.31 -7.29 -10.81
CA ASP A 11 3.74 -7.05 -10.95
C ASP A 11 4.11 -5.62 -10.49
N PRO A 12 4.96 -5.47 -9.45
CA PRO A 12 5.35 -4.17 -8.90
C PRO A 12 6.23 -3.34 -9.85
N HIS A 13 6.76 -3.93 -10.92
CA HIS A 13 7.68 -3.26 -11.85
C HIS A 13 7.03 -2.77 -13.14
N VAL A 14 5.71 -2.84 -13.26
CA VAL A 14 4.97 -2.39 -14.45
C VAL A 14 3.84 -1.41 -14.10
N GLY A 15 3.40 -0.64 -15.09
CA GLY A 15 2.25 0.25 -14.98
C GLY A 15 2.37 1.28 -13.84
N LEU A 16 1.32 1.39 -13.04
CA LEU A 16 1.24 2.37 -11.95
C LEU A 16 2.20 2.06 -10.79
N LEU A 17 2.56 0.79 -10.57
CA LEU A 17 3.53 0.43 -9.53
C LEU A 17 4.96 0.79 -9.96
N ALA A 18 5.30 0.68 -11.24
CA ALA A 18 6.58 1.20 -11.77
C ALA A 18 6.70 2.72 -11.57
N ALA A 19 5.61 3.45 -11.81
CA ALA A 19 5.55 4.89 -11.54
C ALA A 19 5.72 5.18 -10.04
N ALA A 20 5.05 4.42 -9.17
CA ALA A 20 5.20 4.54 -7.73
C ALA A 20 6.63 4.26 -7.25
N HIS A 21 7.31 3.25 -7.80
CA HIS A 21 8.72 2.97 -7.53
C HIS A 21 9.62 4.16 -7.89
N SER A 22 9.33 4.83 -9.01
CA SER A 22 10.09 6.00 -9.45
C SER A 22 9.82 7.23 -8.55
N SER A 23 8.60 7.36 -8.02
CA SER A 23 8.23 8.45 -7.11
C SER A 23 8.62 8.19 -5.65
N TRP A 24 8.95 6.95 -5.28
CA TRP A 24 9.15 6.53 -3.88
C TRP A 24 10.17 7.40 -3.14
N SER A 25 11.33 7.66 -3.75
CA SER A 25 12.37 8.48 -3.12
C SER A 25 11.92 9.92 -2.88
N ALA A 26 11.06 10.47 -3.75
CA ALA A 26 10.51 11.81 -3.57
C ALA A 26 9.50 11.81 -2.42
N TRP A 27 8.59 10.82 -2.38
CA TRP A 27 7.64 10.68 -1.28
C TRP A 27 8.34 10.48 0.08
N VAL A 28 9.44 9.73 0.14
CA VAL A 28 10.24 9.56 1.37
C VAL A 28 10.90 10.87 1.81
N ALA A 29 11.34 11.71 0.85
CA ALA A 29 11.91 13.01 1.17
C ALA A 29 10.86 13.99 1.72
N GLU A 30 9.63 13.92 1.23
CA GLU A 30 8.50 14.75 1.68
C GLU A 30 7.85 14.21 2.97
N HIS A 31 7.87 12.90 3.13
CA HIS A 31 7.28 12.19 4.26
C HIS A 31 8.28 11.17 4.82
N GLU A 32 9.08 11.62 5.80
CA GLU A 32 10.10 10.77 6.47
C GLU A 32 9.52 9.45 7.00
N GLY A 33 8.24 9.44 7.39
CA GLY A 33 7.52 8.24 7.84
C GLY A 33 7.38 7.13 6.79
N LEU A 34 7.67 7.39 5.51
CA LEU A 34 7.74 6.36 4.46
C LEU A 34 9.14 5.72 4.37
N GLY A 35 10.18 6.34 4.94
CA GLY A 35 11.57 5.88 4.91
C GLY A 35 11.87 4.61 5.72
N VAL A 36 10.85 3.82 6.06
CA VAL A 36 10.95 2.55 6.78
C VAL A 36 11.54 1.43 5.91
N VAL A 37 11.46 1.59 4.59
CA VAL A 37 12.05 0.69 3.58
C VAL A 37 12.78 1.51 2.52
N ALA A 38 13.88 0.96 2.01
CA ALA A 38 14.65 1.60 0.95
C ALA A 38 13.94 1.47 -0.40
N ASP A 39 13.24 0.34 -0.61
CA ASP A 39 12.51 0.03 -1.83
C ASP A 39 11.02 -0.23 -1.51
N LEU A 40 10.12 0.35 -2.30
CA LEU A 40 8.68 0.14 -2.23
C LEU A 40 8.30 -1.35 -2.31
N ALA A 41 9.06 -2.17 -3.04
CA ALA A 41 8.81 -3.62 -3.13
C ALA A 41 8.96 -4.35 -1.78
N GLU A 42 9.72 -3.79 -0.84
CA GLU A 42 9.94 -4.37 0.49
C GLU A 42 8.79 -4.03 1.45
N LEU A 43 7.96 -3.06 1.11
CA LEU A 43 6.91 -2.53 1.97
C LEU A 43 5.91 -3.61 2.45
N PRO A 44 5.40 -4.54 1.63
CA PRO A 44 4.47 -5.57 2.12
C PRO A 44 5.08 -6.47 3.20
N ALA A 45 6.35 -6.86 3.03
CA ALA A 45 7.07 -7.67 4.01
C ALA A 45 7.27 -6.88 5.31
N TRP A 46 7.59 -5.59 5.21
CA TRP A 46 7.73 -4.70 6.36
C TRP A 46 6.43 -4.51 7.14
N LEU A 47 5.30 -4.26 6.44
CA LEU A 47 3.98 -4.09 7.08
C LEU A 47 3.51 -5.35 7.83
N THR A 48 3.97 -6.52 7.40
CA THR A 48 3.67 -7.80 8.06
C THR A 48 4.49 -7.98 9.34
N SER A 49 5.73 -7.49 9.37
CA SER A 49 6.61 -7.58 10.55
C SER A 49 6.42 -6.46 11.57
N HIS A 50 5.82 -5.32 11.19
CA HIS A 50 5.64 -4.14 12.06
C HIS A 50 4.17 -3.74 12.24
N PRO A 51 3.33 -4.59 12.87
CA PRO A 51 1.89 -4.35 12.96
C PRO A 51 1.50 -3.07 13.71
N GLY A 52 2.33 -2.62 14.66
CA GLY A 52 2.09 -1.38 15.43
C GLY A 52 2.29 -0.10 14.63
N GLU A 53 3.17 -0.13 13.63
CA GLU A 53 3.56 1.06 12.84
C GLU A 53 2.89 1.08 11.46
N ARG A 54 2.41 -0.08 10.99
CA ARG A 54 1.72 -0.26 9.71
C ARG A 54 0.65 0.81 9.45
N ASN A 55 -0.18 1.13 10.44
CA ASN A 55 -1.29 2.06 10.24
C ASN A 55 -0.81 3.48 9.97
N ALA A 56 0.32 3.90 10.57
CA ALA A 56 0.89 5.21 10.32
C ALA A 56 1.38 5.33 8.87
N VAL A 57 2.10 4.32 8.39
CA VAL A 57 2.58 4.27 6.99
C VAL A 57 1.43 4.25 6.00
N LEU A 58 0.42 3.39 6.22
CA LEU A 58 -0.77 3.33 5.35
C LEU A 58 -1.52 4.67 5.31
N LYS A 59 -1.56 5.42 6.42
CA LYS A 59 -2.21 6.73 6.48
C LYS A 59 -1.48 7.77 5.64
N VAL A 60 -0.15 7.74 5.60
CA VAL A 60 0.64 8.65 4.75
C VAL A 60 0.37 8.36 3.27
N ILE A 61 0.40 7.09 2.87
CA ILE A 61 0.12 6.71 1.47
C ILE A 61 -1.33 7.08 1.09
N ALA A 62 -2.28 6.92 2.03
CA ALA A 62 -3.67 7.39 1.85
C ALA A 62 -3.78 8.91 1.66
N GLY A 63 -2.92 9.69 2.32
CA GLY A 63 -2.82 11.14 2.09
C GLY A 63 -2.37 11.47 0.67
N LEU A 64 -1.30 10.81 0.20
CA LEU A 64 -0.78 10.98 -1.16
C LEU A 64 -1.81 10.60 -2.23
N ALA A 65 -2.59 9.54 -1.99
CA ALA A 65 -3.66 9.09 -2.89
C ALA A 65 -4.93 9.95 -2.80
N SER A 66 -5.06 10.83 -1.81
CA SER A 66 -6.28 11.60 -1.56
C SER A 66 -6.45 12.68 -2.64
N PRO A 67 -7.63 12.80 -3.28
CA PRO A 67 -7.91 13.88 -4.24
C PRO A 67 -7.84 15.29 -3.67
N GLN A 68 -7.77 15.43 -2.34
CA GLN A 68 -7.73 16.72 -1.64
C GLN A 68 -6.31 17.17 -1.27
N ASP A 69 -5.35 16.24 -1.17
CA ASP A 69 -3.99 16.53 -0.69
C ASP A 69 -2.92 16.21 -1.74
N GLY A 70 -2.96 15.02 -2.35
CA GLY A 70 -1.92 14.58 -3.28
C GLY A 70 -2.38 14.27 -4.70
N ASP A 71 -3.59 13.72 -4.87
CA ASP A 71 -4.16 13.23 -6.14
C ASP A 71 -3.19 12.31 -6.94
N ASP A 72 -2.29 11.62 -6.22
CA ASP A 72 -1.29 10.76 -6.84
C ASP A 72 -1.89 9.38 -7.12
N VAL A 73 -2.22 9.15 -8.39
CA VAL A 73 -2.76 7.87 -8.89
C VAL A 73 -1.80 6.70 -8.64
N ALA A 74 -0.49 6.92 -8.61
CA ALA A 74 0.48 5.88 -8.30
C ALA A 74 0.43 5.52 -6.80
N ALA A 75 0.23 6.49 -5.91
CA ALA A 75 -0.01 6.22 -4.49
C ALA A 75 -1.32 5.45 -4.26
N ALA A 76 -2.38 5.77 -5.01
CA ALA A 76 -3.63 5.01 -4.98
C ALA A 76 -3.43 3.55 -5.42
N ALA A 77 -2.61 3.32 -6.45
CA ALA A 77 -2.24 1.98 -6.89
C ALA A 77 -1.46 1.21 -5.82
N VAL A 78 -0.54 1.86 -5.10
CA VAL A 78 0.18 1.25 -3.97
C VAL A 78 -0.79 0.83 -2.86
N LEU A 79 -1.74 1.68 -2.47
CA LEU A 79 -2.75 1.30 -1.47
C LEU A 79 -3.57 0.10 -1.90
N ALA A 80 -4.02 0.09 -3.15
CA ALA A 80 -4.78 -1.04 -3.69
C ALA A 80 -3.93 -2.32 -3.65
N TRP A 81 -2.66 -2.24 -4.04
CA TRP A 81 -1.74 -3.37 -4.02
C TRP A 81 -1.52 -3.93 -2.60
N LEU A 82 -1.38 -3.06 -1.60
CA LEU A 82 -1.19 -3.46 -0.21
C LEU A 82 -2.46 -4.06 0.43
N LEU A 83 -3.65 -3.62 0.02
CA LEU A 83 -4.92 -3.99 0.67
C LEU A 83 -5.64 -5.17 0.01
N VAL A 84 -5.51 -5.35 -1.32
CA VAL A 84 -6.23 -6.40 -2.06
C VAL A 84 -5.99 -7.81 -1.51
N PRO A 85 -4.77 -8.23 -1.10
CA PRO A 85 -4.57 -9.56 -0.52
C PRO A 85 -5.39 -9.78 0.76
N GLY A 86 -5.38 -8.81 1.68
CA GLY A 86 -6.14 -8.87 2.93
C GLY A 86 -7.65 -8.83 2.70
N ALA A 87 -8.12 -7.93 1.84
CA ALA A 87 -9.53 -7.83 1.47
C ALA A 87 -10.05 -9.12 0.83
N SER A 88 -9.23 -9.79 0.01
CA SER A 88 -9.57 -11.07 -0.62
C SER A 88 -9.73 -12.18 0.42
N LEU A 89 -8.91 -12.21 1.46
CA LEU A 89 -9.01 -13.18 2.55
C LEU A 89 -10.27 -12.96 3.41
N VAL A 90 -10.64 -11.71 3.68
CA VAL A 90 -11.89 -11.36 4.38
C VAL A 90 -13.10 -11.76 3.53
N ALA A 91 -13.11 -11.41 2.23
CA ALA A 91 -14.18 -11.76 1.31
C ALA A 91 -14.35 -13.28 1.14
N ALA A 92 -13.25 -14.03 1.19
CA ALA A 92 -13.27 -15.49 1.17
C ALA A 92 -13.67 -16.13 2.51
N GLY A 93 -13.97 -15.35 3.55
CA GLY A 93 -14.29 -15.82 4.89
C GLY A 93 -13.11 -16.46 5.64
N LYS A 94 -11.88 -16.27 5.15
CA LYS A 94 -10.64 -16.86 5.69
C LYS A 94 -9.95 -15.96 6.71
N LEU A 95 -10.32 -14.68 6.75
CA LEU A 95 -9.98 -13.76 7.83
C LEU A 95 -11.30 -13.28 8.46
N THR A 96 -11.58 -13.72 9.68
CA THR A 96 -12.57 -13.02 10.51
C THR A 96 -11.88 -11.77 11.04
N ALA A 97 -12.32 -10.60 10.59
CA ALA A 97 -11.95 -9.33 11.18
C ALA A 97 -12.54 -9.26 12.59
N ARG A 98 -11.90 -9.94 13.54
CA ARG A 98 -12.26 -9.82 14.95
C ARG A 98 -11.72 -8.46 15.38
N ALA A 99 -12.64 -7.51 15.48
CA ALA A 99 -12.37 -6.14 15.84
C ALA A 99 -11.45 -6.08 17.05
N ALA A 100 -10.27 -5.49 16.85
CA ALA A 100 -9.53 -4.86 17.93
C ALA A 100 -10.38 -3.67 18.38
N VAL A 101 -11.23 -3.91 19.37
CA VAL A 101 -11.79 -2.89 20.25
C VAL A 101 -11.35 -3.31 21.64
N ASP A 102 -10.24 -2.74 22.07
CA ASP A 102 -9.94 -2.44 23.47
C ASP A 102 -9.40 -1.00 23.51
#